data_AF-A0A3D4WLR4-F1
#
_entry.id   AF-A0A3D4WLR4-F1
#
_cell.length_a   1.000
_cell.length_b   1.000
_cell.length_c   1.000
_cell.angle_alpha   90.00
_cell.angle_beta   90.00
_cell.angle_gamma   90.00
#
_symmetry.space_group_name_H-M   'P 1'
#
loop_
_entity.id
_entity.type
_entity.pdbx_description
1 polymer ?
#
loop_
_entity_poly.entity_id
_entity_poly.type
_entity_poly.pdbx_seq_one_letter_code
_entity_poly.pdbx_strand_id
1 'polypeptide(L)'
;MPADLNESAAGRTSYVYAADGKTLLTMFYEEHRKYIALNEMTPYLYDAIVAAEDARFYQHNGVDVQGLARAFVANQKAGSVSQGGSTLTMQYVRMALRDSA
;
A
#
# COMPACT_ATOMS: atom_id res chain seq x y z
N MET A 1 13.47 2.94 12.98
CA MET A 1 12.63 1.95 12.26
C MET A 1 12.92 0.58 12.83
N PRO A 2 11.96 -0.35 12.87
CA PRO A 2 12.27 -1.72 13.30
C PRO A 2 13.41 -2.27 12.42
N ALA A 3 14.38 -2.92 13.06
CA ALA A 3 15.54 -3.46 12.36
C ALA A 3 15.16 -4.63 11.44
N ASP A 4 14.08 -5.33 11.79
CA ASP A 4 13.52 -6.44 11.04
C ASP A 4 11.99 -6.29 10.95
N LEU A 5 11.45 -6.39 9.74
CA LEU A 5 10.02 -6.61 9.50
C LEU A 5 9.84 -8.10 9.24
N ASN A 6 9.28 -8.84 10.21
CA ASN A 6 8.88 -10.22 9.98
C ASN A 6 7.55 -10.21 9.21
N GLU A 7 7.67 -10.05 7.88
CA GLU A 7 6.54 -10.04 6.98
C GLU A 7 5.91 -11.44 6.90
N SER A 8 4.91 -11.69 7.75
CA SER A 8 3.99 -12.79 7.49
C SER A 8 3.33 -12.54 6.13
N ALA A 9 3.30 -13.55 5.26
CA ALA A 9 2.66 -13.41 3.96
C ALA A 9 1.20 -12.99 4.17
N ALA A 10 0.85 -11.80 3.70
CA ALA A 10 -0.52 -11.29 3.73
C ALA A 10 -1.52 -12.38 3.29
N GLY A 11 -2.64 -12.50 4.01
CA GLY A 11 -3.70 -13.44 3.65
C GLY A 11 -4.13 -13.27 2.19
N ARG A 12 -4.21 -14.39 1.46
CA ARG A 12 -4.63 -14.42 0.04
C ARG A 12 -5.91 -15.22 -0.10
N THR A 13 -6.71 -14.86 -1.09
CA THR A 13 -7.90 -15.64 -1.43
C THR A 13 -7.52 -17.01 -2.00
N SER A 14 -8.07 -18.06 -1.41
CA SER A 14 -8.03 -19.43 -1.96
C SER A 14 -9.24 -19.65 -2.84
N TYR A 15 -9.02 -20.19 -4.04
CA TYR A 15 -10.08 -20.44 -5.03
C TYR A 15 -10.29 -21.94 -5.20
N VAL A 16 -11.55 -22.40 -5.15
CA VAL A 16 -11.91 -23.80 -5.38
C VAL A 16 -12.66 -23.88 -6.71
N TYR A 17 -12.11 -24.65 -7.65
CA TYR A 17 -12.69 -24.88 -8.97
C TYR A 17 -13.28 -26.29 -9.09
N ALA A 18 -14.24 -26.47 -9.99
CA ALA A 18 -14.72 -27.78 -10.39
C ALA A 18 -13.63 -28.57 -11.14
N ALA A 19 -13.90 -29.84 -11.43
CA ALA A 19 -12.97 -30.73 -12.14
C ALA A 19 -12.55 -30.22 -13.54
N ASP A 20 -13.29 -29.28 -14.12
CA ASP A 20 -12.97 -28.63 -15.40
C ASP A 20 -11.88 -27.56 -15.30
N GLY A 21 -11.45 -27.18 -14.09
CA GLY A 21 -10.45 -26.14 -13.82
C GLY A 21 -10.89 -24.72 -14.19
N LYS A 22 -12.17 -24.50 -14.52
CA LYS A 22 -12.69 -23.21 -15.01
C LYS A 22 -13.88 -22.72 -14.19
N THR A 23 -14.75 -23.63 -13.77
CA THR A 23 -15.96 -23.28 -13.02
C THR A 23 -15.59 -23.03 -11.57
N LEU A 24 -15.62 -21.78 -11.13
CA LEU A 24 -15.37 -21.40 -9.74
C LEU A 24 -16.55 -21.87 -8.88
N LEU A 25 -16.27 -22.71 -7.88
CA LEU A 25 -17.26 -23.22 -6.93
C LEU A 25 -17.37 -22.32 -5.70
N THR A 26 -16.23 -21.92 -5.12
CA THR A 26 -16.21 -21.05 -3.94
C THR A 26 -14.85 -20.40 -3.74
N MET A 27 -14.81 -19.43 -2.83
CA MET A 27 -13.61 -18.72 -2.39
C MET A 27 -13.53 -18.74 -0.87
N PHE A 28 -12.33 -18.94 -0.33
CA PHE A 28 -12.05 -18.79 1.09
C PHE A 28 -11.07 -17.64 1.30
N TYR A 29 -11.45 -16.69 2.13
CA TYR A 29 -10.62 -15.54 2.47
C TYR A 29 -11.08 -14.89 3.77
N GLU A 30 -10.12 -14.32 4.51
CA GLU A 30 -10.41 -13.31 5.53
C GLU A 30 -10.51 -11.92 4.89
N GLU A 31 -9.56 -11.60 4.01
CA GLU A 31 -9.61 -10.44 3.14
C GLU A 31 -9.63 -10.85 1.66
N HIS A 32 -10.53 -10.25 0.88
CA HIS A 32 -10.63 -10.53 -0.56
C HIS A 32 -9.49 -9.86 -1.33
N ARG A 33 -8.30 -10.48 -1.32
CA ARG A 33 -7.09 -9.99 -1.97
C ARG A 33 -6.70 -10.86 -3.17
N LYS A 34 -6.61 -10.23 -4.35
CA LYS A 34 -6.01 -10.80 -5.56
C LYS A 34 -4.63 -10.19 -5.77
N TYR A 35 -3.61 -11.03 -5.75
CA TYR A 35 -2.26 -10.62 -6.11
C TYR A 35 -2.17 -10.44 -7.63
N ILE A 36 -1.56 -9.34 -8.06
CA ILE A 36 -1.30 -9.02 -9.46
C ILE A 36 0.16 -8.55 -9.52
N ALA A 37 0.92 -9.07 -10.47
CA ALA A 37 2.30 -8.63 -10.65
C ALA A 37 2.35 -7.22 -11.23
N LEU A 38 3.40 -6.44 -10.91
CA LEU A 38 3.52 -5.05 -11.38
C LEU A 38 3.50 -4.93 -12.91
N ASN A 39 4.03 -5.91 -13.63
CA ASN A 39 4.03 -5.94 -15.10
C ASN A 39 2.66 -6.26 -15.72
N GLU A 40 1.70 -6.74 -14.93
CA GLU A 40 0.30 -6.95 -15.34
C GLU A 40 -0.55 -5.69 -15.13
N MET A 41 -0.02 -4.69 -14.42
CA MET A 41 -0.68 -3.40 -14.20
C MET A 41 -0.39 -2.44 -15.36
N THR A 42 -1.38 -1.61 -15.67
CA THR A 42 -1.17 -0.49 -16.60
C THR A 42 -0.20 0.52 -15.98
N PRO A 43 0.80 1.03 -16.74
CA PRO A 43 1.76 2.00 -16.21
C PRO A 43 1.08 3.26 -15.65
N TYR A 44 -0.06 3.65 -16.23
CA TYR A 44 -0.83 4.81 -15.75
C TYR A 44 -1.36 4.64 -14.33
N LEU A 45 -1.64 3.42 -13.88
CA LEU A 45 -2.11 3.17 -12.51
C LEU A 45 -0.97 3.40 -11.52
N TYR A 46 0.22 2.88 -11.85
CA TYR A 46 1.42 3.07 -11.06
C TYR A 46 1.75 4.57 -10.91
N ASP A 47 1.78 5.29 -12.03
CA ASP A 47 2.10 6.73 -12.05
C ASP A 47 1.04 7.55 -11.31
N ALA A 48 -0.24 7.22 -11.46
CA ALA A 48 -1.31 7.93 -10.78
C ALA A 48 -1.23 7.79 -9.24
N ILE A 49 -0.95 6.58 -8.74
CA ILE A 49 -0.81 6.34 -7.30
C ILE A 49 0.42 7.08 -6.74
N VAL A 50 1.56 6.99 -7.42
CA VAL A 50 2.76 7.75 -7.01
C VAL A 50 2.48 9.24 -7.01
N ALA A 51 1.87 9.79 -8.07
CA ALA A 51 1.58 11.21 -8.15
C ALA A 51 0.60 11.70 -7.06
N ALA A 52 -0.39 10.89 -6.69
CA ALA A 52 -1.42 11.24 -5.72
C ALA A 52 -0.93 11.09 -4.26
N GLU A 53 -0.27 9.98 -3.94
CA GLU A 53 0.06 9.60 -2.56
C GLU A 53 1.49 9.98 -2.17
N ASP A 54 2.43 9.93 -3.11
CA ASP A 54 3.86 10.08 -2.82
C ASP A 54 4.64 10.59 -4.04
N ALA A 55 4.40 11.85 -4.44
CA ALA A 55 4.93 12.42 -5.69
C ALA A 55 6.47 12.44 -5.78
N ARG A 56 7.17 12.23 -4.65
CA ARG A 56 8.64 12.14 -4.56
C ARG A 56 9.11 10.75 -4.16
N PHE A 57 8.29 9.73 -4.34
CA PHE A 57 8.58 8.34 -3.96
C PHE A 57 10.00 7.90 -4.30
N TYR A 58 10.43 8.19 -5.53
CA TYR A 58 11.74 7.80 -6.06
C TYR A 58 12.92 8.70 -5.64
N GLN A 59 12.65 9.81 -4.95
CA GLN A 59 13.66 10.80 -4.53
C GLN A 59 14.01 10.65 -3.05
N HIS A 60 13.37 9.73 -2.33
CA HIS A 60 13.60 9.51 -0.91
C HIS A 60 13.63 8.02 -0.55
N ASN A 61 14.24 7.71 0.59
CA ASN A 61 14.40 6.33 1.07
C ASN A 61 13.30 5.94 2.09
N GLY A 62 12.04 6.18 1.73
CA GLY A 62 10.86 5.79 2.50
C GLY A 62 10.30 6.85 3.46
N VAL A 63 11.04 7.93 3.75
CA VAL A 63 10.51 9.09 4.49
C VAL A 63 10.79 10.37 3.71
N ASP A 64 9.74 11.10 3.37
CA ASP A 64 9.83 12.40 2.73
C ASP A 64 9.89 13.53 3.76
N VAL A 65 11.10 13.92 4.18
CA VAL A 65 11.29 15.00 5.16
C VAL A 65 10.74 16.33 4.66
N GLN A 66 10.90 16.61 3.36
CA GLN A 66 10.37 17.83 2.76
C GLN A 66 8.83 17.80 2.71
N GLY A 67 8.26 16.63 2.43
CA GLY A 67 6.82 16.40 2.37
C GLY A 67 6.18 16.59 3.73
N LEU A 68 6.79 15.99 4.74
CA LEU A 68 6.41 16.14 6.14
C LEU A 68 6.49 17.60 6.60
N ALA A 69 7.58 18.31 6.30
CA ALA A 69 7.73 19.72 6.67
C ALA A 69 6.68 20.61 6.00
N ARG A 70 6.40 20.41 4.70
CA ARG A 70 5.31 21.13 4.02
C ARG A 70 3.96 20.86 4.66
N ALA A 71 3.63 19.59 4.89
CA ALA A 71 2.35 19.19 5.48
C ALA A 71 2.17 19.80 6.87
N PHE A 72 3.23 19.80 7.69
CA PHE A 72 3.22 20.43 9.00
C PHE A 72 2.90 21.93 8.90
N VAL A 73 3.60 22.68 8.04
CA VAL A 73 3.36 24.12 7.87
C VAL A 73 1.96 24.40 7.32
N ALA A 74 1.47 23.61 6.37
CA ALA A 74 0.13 23.73 5.81
C ALA A 74 -0.95 23.51 6.87
N ASN A 75 -0.82 22.45 7.68
CA ASN A 75 -1.77 22.10 8.72
C ASN A 75 -1.78 23.13 9.86
N GLN A 76 -0.61 23.66 10.24
CA GLN A 76 -0.52 24.78 11.20
C GLN A 76 -1.24 26.03 10.70
N LYS A 77 -1.10 26.36 9.41
CA LYS A 77 -1.81 27.51 8.81
C LYS A 77 -3.32 27.27 8.68
N ALA A 78 -3.74 26.03 8.41
CA ALA A 78 -5.14 25.66 8.26
C ALA A 78 -5.87 25.45 9.60
N GLY A 79 -5.14 25.33 10.72
CA GLY A 79 -5.70 25.01 12.04
C GLY A 79 -6.31 23.60 12.14
N SER A 80 -6.14 22.78 11.10
CA SER A 80 -6.65 21.41 10.99
C SER A 80 -5.79 20.61 10.01
N VAL A 81 -5.99 19.29 9.94
CA VAL A 81 -5.28 18.43 8.98
C VAL A 81 -5.80 18.70 7.57
N SER A 82 -5.00 19.36 6.75
CA SER A 82 -5.28 19.67 5.34
C SER A 82 -4.38 18.88 4.37
N GLN A 83 -3.16 18.54 4.78
CA GLN A 83 -2.20 17.76 3.98
C GLN A 83 -1.65 16.57 4.76
N GLY A 84 -1.53 15.43 4.07
CA GLY A 84 -0.84 14.25 4.55
C GLY A 84 0.68 14.37 4.38
N GLY A 85 1.43 13.81 5.33
CA GLY A 85 2.89 13.68 5.25
C GLY A 85 3.38 12.24 5.21
N SER A 86 2.48 11.27 5.01
CA SER A 86 2.82 9.85 4.91
C SER A 86 3.31 9.50 3.50
N THR A 87 4.20 8.53 3.40
CA THR A 87 4.79 7.99 2.17
C THR A 87 4.21 6.61 1.89
N LEU A 88 4.32 6.13 0.66
CA LEU A 88 3.89 4.76 0.33
C LEU A 88 4.63 3.71 1.18
N THR A 89 5.91 3.92 1.50
CA THR A 89 6.67 3.03 2.39
C THR A 89 6.11 3.02 3.81
N MET A 90 5.75 4.18 4.38
CA MET A 90 5.12 4.21 5.70
C MET A 90 3.74 3.53 5.71
N GLN A 91 2.97 3.70 4.64
CA GLN A 91 1.70 3.01 4.47
C GLN A 91 1.90 1.49 4.40
N TYR A 92 2.88 1.04 3.62
CA TYR A 92 3.24 -0.37 3.51
C TYR A 92 3.63 -0.97 4.87
N VAL A 93 4.54 -0.33 5.62
CA VAL A 93 4.96 -0.81 6.94
C VAL A 93 3.77 -0.89 7.90
N ARG A 94 2.85 0.07 7.85
CA ARG A 94 1.63 0.05 8.67
C ARG A 94 0.73 -1.15 8.34
N MET A 95 0.59 -1.48 7.05
CA MET A 95 -0.18 -2.64 6.59
C MET A 95 0.51 -3.96 6.97
N ALA A 96 1.83 -4.05 6.76
CA ALA A 96 2.60 -5.23 7.11
C ALA A 96 2.53 -5.54 8.61
N LEU A 97 2.68 -4.52 9.46
CA LEU A 97 2.55 -4.68 10.91
C LEU A 97 1.14 -5.11 11.33
N ARG A 98 0.10 -4.58 10.67
CA ARG A 98 -1.29 -4.98 10.91
C ARG A 98 -1.53 -6.44 10.56
N ASP A 99 -0.95 -6.91 9.47
CA ASP A 99 -1.14 -8.29 8.97
C ASP A 99 -0.25 -9.31 9.74
N SER A 100 0.78 -8.85 10.45
CA SER A 100 1.67 -9.68 11.28
C SER A 100 1.27 -9.80 12.76
N ALA A 101 0.28 -9.02 13.19
CA ALA A 101 -0.23 -9.00 14.56
C ALA A 101 -1.31 -10.06 14.78
#